data_AF-A0A368F085-F1
#
_entry.id   AF-A0A368F085-F1
#
_cell.length_a   1.000
_cell.length_b   1.000
_cell.length_c   1.000
_cell.angle_alpha   90.00
_cell.angle_beta   90.00
_cell.angle_gamma   90.00
#
_symmetry.space_group_name_H-M   'P 1'
#
loop_
_entity.id
_entity.type
_entity.pdbx_description
1 polymer ?
#
loop_
_entity_poly.entity_id
_entity_poly.type
_entity_poly.pdbx_seq_one_letter_code
_entity_poly.pdbx_strand_id
1 'polypeptide(L)'
;MLVRAFLVVLVLPALLSAFKAYWNFPSATCQKNYSVKFEDFKIETNTNVSFYGEKVVIFYEFIFGRYPYYKGYNKSYPIYGGLPQNCSLEEHLEIAKQNITDKIKNENFDGLAIIDLEEWRPLFDQNFWGLKSVSSVVSLK
;
A
#
# COMPACT_ATOMS: atom_id res chain seq x y z
N MET A 1 47.85 2.42 10.14
CA MET A 1 47.16 1.39 9.31
C MET A 1 45.79 0.97 9.85
N LEU A 2 45.52 0.99 11.17
CA LEU A 2 44.23 0.54 11.72
C LEU A 2 43.01 1.43 11.40
N VAL A 3 43.16 2.75 11.33
CA VAL A 3 42.01 3.68 11.16
C VAL A 3 41.36 3.59 9.76
N ARG A 4 42.14 3.25 8.72
CA ARG A 4 41.63 3.09 7.34
C ARG A 4 40.81 1.81 7.14
N ALA A 5 41.14 0.74 7.86
CA ALA A 5 40.40 -0.53 7.76
C ALA A 5 38.99 -0.41 8.39
N PHE A 6 38.86 0.33 9.49
CA PHE A 6 37.57 0.58 10.16
C PHE A 6 36.58 1.39 9.28
N LEU A 7 37.06 2.39 8.54
CA LEU A 7 36.24 3.17 7.62
C LEU A 7 35.73 2.34 6.43
N VAL A 8 36.53 1.43 5.87
CA VAL A 8 36.10 0.57 4.75
C VAL A 8 34.99 -0.40 5.18
N VAL A 9 35.08 -0.96 6.39
CA VAL A 9 34.07 -1.89 6.94
C VAL A 9 32.74 -1.21 7.25
N LEU A 10 32.75 0.08 7.62
CA LEU A 10 31.53 0.86 7.91
C LEU A 10 30.82 1.36 6.65
N VAL A 11 31.55 1.56 5.54
CA VAL A 11 30.98 2.10 4.29
C VAL A 11 30.53 0.97 3.35
N LEU A 12 31.06 -0.25 3.49
CA LEU A 12 30.67 -1.42 2.68
C LEU A 12 29.16 -1.75 2.74
N PRO A 13 28.49 -1.75 3.92
CA PRO A 13 27.06 -2.02 4.02
C PRO A 13 26.19 -0.92 3.41
N ALA A 14 26.65 0.33 3.46
CA ALA A 14 25.97 1.48 2.85
C ALA A 14 26.13 1.51 1.32
N LEU A 15 27.29 1.08 0.79
CA LEU A 15 27.52 0.84 -0.63
C LEU A 15 26.79 -0.42 -1.14
N LEU A 16 26.48 -1.36 -0.25
CA LEU A 16 25.71 -2.59 -0.49
C LEU A 16 24.23 -2.46 -0.08
N SER A 17 23.70 -1.24 0.11
CA SER A 17 22.26 -1.01 0.12
C SER A 17 21.72 -1.39 -1.26
N ALA A 18 21.46 -2.67 -1.44
CA ALA A 18 21.06 -3.24 -2.70
C ALA A 18 19.67 -2.72 -3.03
N PHE A 19 19.54 -2.09 -4.21
CA PHE A 19 18.24 -1.82 -4.79
C PHE A 19 17.43 -3.12 -4.83
N LYS A 20 16.27 -3.14 -4.17
CA LYS A 20 15.37 -4.29 -4.16
C LYS A 20 14.19 -3.99 -5.07
N ALA A 21 13.89 -4.94 -5.96
CA ALA A 21 12.65 -4.95 -6.73
C ALA A 21 11.69 -5.94 -6.07
N TYR A 22 10.41 -5.58 -5.99
CA TYR A 22 9.35 -6.43 -5.42
C TYR A 22 8.28 -6.67 -6.47
N TRP A 23 7.81 -7.90 -6.57
CA TRP A 23 6.71 -8.26 -7.46
C TRP A 23 5.36 -8.13 -6.76
N ASN A 24 4.58 -7.11 -7.14
CA ASN A 24 3.24 -6.86 -6.58
C ASN A 24 2.15 -6.96 -7.67
N PHE A 25 2.09 -8.09 -8.37
CA PHE A 25 1.07 -8.37 -9.38
C PHE A 25 0.40 -9.72 -9.08
N PRO A 26 -0.94 -9.85 -9.23
CA PRO A 26 -1.70 -11.03 -8.85
C PRO A 26 -1.55 -12.20 -9.84
N SER A 27 -0.31 -12.68 -10.05
CA SER A 27 0.03 -13.75 -11.00
C SER A 27 0.05 -15.16 -10.40
N ALA A 28 -0.44 -15.37 -9.18
CA ALA A 28 -0.49 -16.70 -8.57
C ALA A 28 -1.23 -17.73 -9.46
N THR A 29 -2.31 -17.30 -10.13
CA THR A 29 -3.09 -18.13 -11.06
C THR A 29 -2.32 -18.52 -12.33
N CYS A 30 -1.33 -17.71 -12.72
CA CYS A 30 -0.52 -17.94 -13.91
C CYS A 30 0.53 -19.04 -13.71
N GLN A 31 0.92 -19.33 -12.47
CA GLN A 31 2.02 -20.26 -12.15
C GLN A 31 1.82 -21.67 -12.72
N LYS A 32 0.58 -22.10 -12.98
CA LYS A 32 0.29 -23.42 -13.55
C LYS A 32 0.77 -23.57 -15.00
N ASN A 33 0.60 -22.54 -15.82
CA ASN A 33 0.83 -22.61 -17.28
C ASN A 33 1.94 -21.66 -17.76
N TYR A 34 2.27 -20.63 -16.96
CA TYR A 34 3.19 -19.55 -17.32
C TYR A 34 3.99 -19.10 -16.08
N SER A 35 4.74 -20.02 -15.48
CA SER A 35 5.60 -19.68 -14.35
C SER A 35 6.80 -18.84 -14.80
N VAL A 36 7.13 -17.85 -13.97
CA VAL A 36 8.30 -16.97 -14.12
C VAL A 36 9.27 -17.27 -12.99
N LYS A 37 10.56 -17.42 -13.31
CA LYS A 37 11.64 -17.57 -12.33
C LYS A 37 12.15 -16.19 -11.91
N PHE A 38 11.54 -15.60 -10.90
CA PHE A 38 11.85 -14.24 -10.46
C PHE A 38 13.27 -14.11 -9.86
N GLU A 39 13.81 -15.22 -9.36
CA GLU A 39 15.15 -15.30 -8.77
C GLU A 39 16.24 -14.95 -9.78
N ASP A 40 16.07 -15.34 -11.05
CA ASP A 40 16.99 -15.03 -12.16
C ASP A 40 17.12 -13.51 -12.38
N PHE A 41 16.12 -12.75 -11.95
CA PHE A 41 16.04 -11.28 -12.07
C PHE A 41 16.28 -10.55 -10.74
N LYS A 42 16.56 -11.28 -9.65
CA LYS A 42 16.70 -10.71 -8.29
C LYS A 42 15.48 -9.90 -7.85
N ILE A 43 14.29 -10.36 -8.25
CA ILE A 43 13.00 -9.76 -7.84
C ILE A 43 12.48 -10.54 -6.63
N GLU A 44 12.19 -9.84 -5.55
CA GLU A 44 11.58 -10.40 -4.35
C GLU A 44 10.09 -10.70 -4.62
N THR A 45 9.64 -11.90 -4.26
CA THR A 45 8.25 -12.32 -4.41
C THR A 45 7.73 -12.87 -3.10
N ASN A 46 6.44 -12.67 -2.84
CA ASN A 46 5.75 -13.46 -1.83
C ASN A 46 5.81 -14.97 -2.17
N THR A 47 5.69 -15.80 -1.14
CA THR A 47 5.60 -17.26 -1.30
C THR A 47 4.46 -17.62 -2.26
N ASN A 48 4.74 -18.52 -3.21
CA ASN A 48 3.83 -18.91 -4.31
C ASN A 48 3.32 -17.74 -5.18
N VAL A 49 4.02 -16.60 -5.17
CA VAL A 49 3.61 -15.37 -5.86
C VAL A 49 2.21 -14.92 -5.41
N SER A 50 1.90 -15.17 -4.13
CA SER A 50 0.65 -14.72 -3.50
C SER A 50 0.56 -13.20 -3.55
N PHE A 51 -0.66 -12.69 -3.74
CA PHE A 51 -0.89 -11.25 -3.75
C PHE A 51 -0.71 -10.60 -2.36
N TYR A 52 -0.92 -11.39 -1.29
CA TYR A 52 -0.63 -11.02 0.09
C TYR A 52 0.40 -11.99 0.66
N GLY A 53 1.51 -11.49 1.18
CA GLY A 53 2.56 -12.35 1.73
C GLY A 53 3.63 -11.60 2.49
N GLU A 54 4.75 -12.28 2.70
CA GLU A 54 5.85 -11.87 3.56
C GLU A 54 6.74 -10.76 3.00
N LYS A 55 6.71 -10.52 1.67
CA LYS A 55 7.54 -9.50 1.02
C LYS A 55 6.77 -8.21 0.75
N VAL A 56 5.53 -8.32 0.27
CA VAL A 56 4.68 -7.18 -0.08
C VAL A 56 3.21 -7.49 0.18
N VAL A 57 2.50 -6.50 0.73
CA VAL A 57 1.05 -6.48 0.92
C VAL A 57 0.54 -5.10 0.52
N ILE A 58 -0.56 -5.06 -0.23
CA ILE A 58 -1.23 -3.82 -0.61
C ILE A 58 -2.69 -3.82 -0.13
N PHE A 59 -3.13 -2.70 0.42
CA PHE A 59 -4.50 -2.48 0.87
C PHE A 59 -5.13 -1.35 0.04
N TYR A 60 -6.10 -1.72 -0.79
CA TYR A 60 -6.89 -0.79 -1.58
C TYR A 60 -7.97 -0.09 -0.74
N GLU A 61 -8.59 0.94 -1.30
CA GLU A 61 -9.65 1.75 -0.70
C GLU A 61 -10.86 0.95 -0.24
N PHE A 62 -11.18 -0.14 -0.95
CA PHE A 62 -12.29 -1.04 -0.61
C PHE A 62 -11.92 -2.10 0.45
N ILE A 63 -10.66 -2.13 0.90
CA ILE A 63 -10.16 -3.05 1.93
C ILE A 63 -9.76 -2.30 3.20
N PHE A 64 -9.12 -1.13 3.10
CA PHE A 64 -8.45 -0.51 4.23
C PHE A 64 -9.39 0.32 5.13
N GLY A 65 -9.89 -0.32 6.18
CA GLY A 65 -10.78 0.32 7.15
C GLY A 65 -12.10 0.75 6.52
N ARG A 66 -12.73 1.75 7.14
CA ARG A 66 -13.89 2.45 6.56
C ARG A 66 -13.45 3.72 5.83
N TYR A 67 -12.52 3.58 4.88
CA TYR A 67 -12.04 4.73 4.13
C TYR A 67 -13.20 5.39 3.35
N PRO A 68 -13.54 6.67 3.62
CA PRO A 68 -14.70 7.31 3.02
C PRO A 68 -14.38 7.84 1.63
N TYR A 69 -15.24 7.58 0.64
CA TYR A 69 -15.05 8.11 -0.72
C TYR A 69 -16.32 8.09 -1.55
N TYR A 70 -16.32 8.77 -2.69
CA TYR A 70 -17.39 8.67 -3.68
C TYR A 70 -17.04 7.64 -4.74
N LYS A 71 -17.76 6.52 -4.78
CA LYS A 71 -17.48 5.44 -5.74
C LYS A 71 -17.61 5.95 -7.17
N GLY A 72 -16.56 5.74 -7.97
CA GLY A 72 -16.50 6.25 -9.34
C GLY A 72 -16.58 7.77 -9.42
N TYR A 73 -16.16 8.47 -8.37
CA TYR A 73 -16.20 9.94 -8.24
C TYR A 73 -17.60 10.53 -8.41
N ASN A 74 -18.63 9.76 -8.06
CA ASN A 74 -20.02 10.15 -8.21
C ASN A 74 -20.63 10.44 -6.83
N LYS A 75 -21.04 11.70 -6.63
CA LYS A 75 -21.64 12.21 -5.38
C LYS A 75 -22.87 11.40 -4.91
N SER A 76 -23.55 10.70 -5.81
CA SER A 76 -24.73 9.88 -5.49
C SER A 76 -24.37 8.54 -4.86
N TYR A 77 -23.08 8.15 -4.85
CA TYR A 77 -22.61 6.89 -4.29
C TYR A 77 -21.54 7.11 -3.21
N PRO A 78 -21.91 7.72 -2.06
CA PRO A 78 -21.00 7.85 -0.92
C PRO A 78 -20.75 6.49 -0.27
N ILE A 79 -19.48 6.14 -0.12
CA ILE A 79 -18.99 5.02 0.68
C ILE A 79 -18.52 5.61 2.02
N TYR A 80 -19.04 5.06 3.13
CA TYR A 80 -18.78 5.52 4.50
C TYR A 80 -18.90 7.05 4.71
N GLY A 81 -19.90 7.68 4.08
CA GLY A 81 -20.13 9.13 4.18
C GLY A 81 -19.38 9.99 3.15
N GLY A 82 -18.54 9.38 2.31
CA GLY A 82 -17.92 9.98 1.13
C GLY A 82 -16.73 10.91 1.40
N LEU A 83 -16.66 11.49 2.59
CA LEU A 83 -15.64 12.45 3.01
C LEU A 83 -15.15 12.16 4.42
N PRO A 84 -13.88 12.50 4.76
CA PRO A 84 -13.30 12.24 6.08
C PRO A 84 -14.06 12.92 7.23
N GLN A 85 -14.61 14.13 7.01
CA GLN A 85 -15.42 14.82 8.03
C GLN A 85 -16.79 14.17 8.30
N ASN A 86 -17.23 13.24 7.44
CA ASN A 86 -18.53 12.57 7.53
C ASN A 86 -18.42 11.11 7.98
N CYS A 87 -17.25 10.65 8.41
CA CYS A 87 -17.01 9.26 8.84
C CYS A 87 -16.56 9.19 10.31
N SER A 88 -16.84 8.06 10.97
CA SER A 88 -16.27 7.78 12.28
C SER A 88 -14.82 7.30 12.15
N LEU A 89 -13.89 8.06 12.75
CA LEU A 89 -12.48 7.66 12.82
C LEU A 89 -12.29 6.38 13.65
N GLU A 90 -13.06 6.22 14.73
CA GLU A 90 -12.98 5.05 15.60
C GLU A 90 -13.33 3.76 14.83
N GLU A 91 -14.46 3.76 14.13
CA GLU A 91 -14.87 2.61 13.33
C GLU A 91 -13.91 2.35 12.16
N HIS A 92 -13.35 3.40 11.55
CA HIS A 92 -12.31 3.24 10.54
C HIS A 92 -11.09 2.50 11.09
N LEU A 93 -10.59 2.92 12.26
CA LEU A 93 -9.41 2.34 12.90
C LEU A 93 -9.65 0.90 13.38
N GLU A 94 -10.84 0.60 13.90
CA GLU A 94 -11.21 -0.76 14.30
C GLU A 94 -11.15 -1.73 13.11
N ILE A 95 -11.78 -1.36 12.00
CA ILE A 95 -11.79 -2.19 10.79
C ILE A 95 -10.40 -2.25 10.16
N ALA A 96 -9.67 -1.13 10.08
CA ALA A 96 -8.31 -1.10 9.54
C ALA A 96 -7.38 -2.03 10.32
N LYS A 97 -7.46 -2.02 11.66
CA LYS A 97 -6.73 -2.96 12.52
C LYS A 97 -7.06 -4.40 12.14
N GLN A 98 -8.34 -4.73 12.00
CA GLN A 98 -8.75 -6.07 11.61
C GLN A 98 -8.20 -6.45 10.22
N ASN A 99 -8.32 -5.58 9.21
CA ASN A 99 -7.81 -5.84 7.87
C ASN A 99 -6.30 -6.09 7.86
N ILE A 100 -5.54 -5.28 8.60
CA ILE A 100 -4.09 -5.45 8.76
C ILE A 100 -3.81 -6.82 9.38
N THR A 101 -4.40 -7.13 10.53
CA THR A 101 -4.18 -8.42 11.21
C THR A 101 -4.71 -9.62 10.44
N ASP A 102 -5.60 -9.42 9.47
CA ASP A 102 -6.10 -10.47 8.59
C ASP A 102 -5.19 -10.79 7.41
N LYS A 103 -4.50 -9.79 6.87
CA LYS A 103 -3.57 -9.98 5.75
C LYS A 103 -2.12 -10.16 6.19
N ILE A 104 -1.74 -9.56 7.31
CA ILE A 104 -0.41 -9.59 7.89
C ILE A 104 -0.49 -10.30 9.23
N LYS A 105 -0.40 -11.64 9.19
CA LYS A 105 -0.50 -12.50 10.38
C LYS A 105 0.78 -12.53 11.23
N ASN A 106 1.93 -12.22 10.63
CA ASN A 106 3.20 -12.12 11.33
C ASN A 106 3.30 -10.75 12.02
N GLU A 107 3.31 -10.72 13.35
CA GLU A 107 3.49 -9.49 14.12
C GLU A 107 4.87 -8.85 13.92
N ASN A 108 5.87 -9.63 13.52
CA ASN A 108 7.21 -9.17 13.17
C ASN A 108 7.38 -8.99 11.65
N PHE A 109 6.32 -8.56 10.95
CA PHE A 109 6.37 -8.31 9.52
C PHE A 109 7.41 -7.23 9.18
N ASP A 110 8.34 -7.55 8.29
CA ASP A 110 9.44 -6.70 7.84
C ASP A 110 9.40 -6.42 6.32
N GLY A 111 8.30 -6.79 5.66
CA GLY A 111 8.04 -6.52 4.25
C GLY A 111 7.45 -5.11 4.01
N LEU A 112 7.04 -4.87 2.76
CA LEU A 112 6.36 -3.63 2.36
C LEU A 112 4.85 -3.74 2.60
N ALA A 113 4.30 -2.88 3.45
CA ALA A 113 2.86 -2.71 3.63
C ALA A 113 2.42 -1.39 2.97
N ILE A 114 1.67 -1.49 1.87
CA ILE A 114 1.25 -0.37 1.04
C ILE A 114 -0.23 -0.09 1.30
N ILE A 115 -0.56 1.16 1.62
CA ILE A 115 -1.94 1.64 1.73
C ILE A 115 -2.20 2.49 0.48
N ASP A 116 -3.10 2.03 -0.37
CA ASP A 116 -3.41 2.61 -1.67
C ASP A 116 -4.79 3.28 -1.61
N LEU A 117 -4.78 4.57 -1.27
CA LEU A 117 -5.96 5.41 -1.11
C LEU A 117 -5.81 6.61 -2.02
N GLU A 118 -6.66 6.71 -3.04
CA GLU A 118 -6.47 7.69 -4.10
C GLU A 118 -7.63 8.69 -4.19
N GLU A 119 -8.79 8.39 -3.63
CA GLU A 119 -10.07 8.99 -4.01
C GLU A 119 -10.15 10.49 -3.69
N TRP A 120 -9.37 10.94 -2.70
CA TRP A 120 -9.15 12.34 -2.39
C TRP A 120 -7.75 12.54 -1.80
N ARG A 121 -7.29 13.80 -1.83
CA ARG A 121 -6.01 14.20 -1.23
C ARG A 121 -6.26 14.93 0.10
N PRO A 122 -5.36 14.78 1.09
CA PRO A 122 -5.52 15.44 2.39
C PRO A 122 -5.43 16.96 2.29
N LEU A 123 -4.71 17.48 1.29
CA LEU A 123 -4.68 18.90 0.98
C LEU A 123 -5.87 19.26 0.12
N PHE A 124 -6.79 20.06 0.69
CA PHE A 124 -8.02 20.47 0.03
C PHE A 124 -7.79 21.07 -1.37
N ASP A 125 -6.80 21.95 -1.50
CA ASP A 125 -6.44 22.63 -2.75
C ASP A 125 -5.99 21.71 -3.88
N GLN A 126 -5.61 20.46 -3.56
CA GLN A 126 -5.24 19.46 -4.55
C GLN A 126 -6.43 18.63 -5.07
N ASN A 127 -7.64 18.93 -4.60
CA ASN A 127 -8.87 18.24 -5.03
C ASN A 127 -9.70 19.05 -6.02
N PHE A 128 -9.34 20.26 -6.41
CA PHE A 128 -10.19 21.10 -7.28
C PHE A 128 -10.28 20.67 -8.76
N TRP A 129 -9.47 19.70 -9.19
CA TRP A 129 -9.32 19.36 -10.61
C TRP A 129 -9.49 17.87 -10.88
N GLY A 130 -10.02 17.55 -12.07
CA GLY A 130 -10.24 16.17 -12.50
C GLY A 130 -11.29 15.46 -11.66
N LEU A 131 -11.19 14.13 -11.61
CA LEU A 131 -12.19 13.29 -10.94
C LEU A 131 -12.32 13.58 -9.43
N LYS A 132 -11.24 14.00 -8.77
CA LYS A 132 -11.22 14.27 -7.33
C LYS A 132 -12.01 15.53 -6.94
N SER A 133 -12.46 16.34 -7.91
CA SER A 133 -13.29 17.54 -7.66
C SER A 133 -14.62 17.27 -6.99
N VAL A 134 -15.10 16.02 -7.02
CA VAL A 134 -16.29 15.64 -6.26
C VAL A 134 -16.12 15.93 -4.76
N SER A 135 -14.93 15.72 -4.19
CA SER A 135 -14.71 15.89 -2.75
C SER A 135 -14.72 17.37 -2.34
N SER A 136 -14.12 18.24 -3.15
CA SER A 136 -14.13 19.69 -2.90
C SER A 136 -15.50 20.30 -3.13
N VAL A 137 -16.20 19.93 -4.21
CA VAL A 137 -17.55 20.43 -4.51
C VAL A 137 -18.54 20.05 -3.43
N VAL A 138 -18.44 18.86 -2.85
CA VAL A 138 -19.34 18.45 -1.77
C VAL A 138 -18.94 19.05 -0.43
N SER A 139 -17.65 19.22 -0.13
CA SER A 139 -17.22 19.82 1.13
C SER A 139 -17.59 21.31 1.28
N LEU A 140 -17.81 22.01 0.17
CA LEU A 140 -18.19 23.43 0.15
C LEU A 140 -19.70 23.68 0.24
N LYS A 141 -20.51 22.63 0.36
CA LYS A 141 -21.97 22.70 0.48
C LYS A 141 -22.40 22.33 1.88
#